data_AF-A0AAU4EQ16-F1
#
_entry.id   AF-A0AAU4EQ16-F1
#
_cell.length_a   1.000
_cell.length_b   1.000
_cell.length_c   1.000
_cell.angle_alpha   90.00
_cell.angle_beta   90.00
_cell.angle_gamma   90.00
#
_symmetry.space_group_name_H-M   'P 1'
#
loop_
_entity.id
_entity.type
_entity.pdbx_description
1 polymer ?
#
loop_
_entity_poly.entity_id
_entity_poly.type
_entity_poly.pdbx_seq_one_letter_code
_entity_poly.pdbx_strand_id
1 'polypeptide(L)'
;MTLARSTLANRLLAALPAAEAGSRASLRGSLAHGTADGYSDIDVEWLVPDVAFPSCLDVVPVLSAVQPVASVRFSPDFLHSPVQRLVFVRFAGVPLFWRLDLDVRTAAADDVPAPAADDEWSRPESALANALGAVKAVARGRFDDARGLLDRGFARIGSADRATGDWAADVARLARACERREPGLAGFAAEIVALA
;
A
#
# COMPACT_ATOMS: atom_id res chain seq x y z
N MET A 1 12.47 -11.18 18.84
CA MET A 1 12.83 -11.66 17.49
C MET A 1 12.29 -10.67 16.48
N THR A 2 13.12 -10.13 15.61
CA THR A 2 12.66 -9.27 14.50
C THR A 2 11.93 -10.14 13.48
N LEU A 3 10.68 -9.81 13.16
CA LEU A 3 9.92 -10.52 12.13
C LEU A 3 10.62 -10.33 10.77
N ALA A 4 10.90 -11.42 10.06
CA ALA A 4 11.42 -11.34 8.69
C ALA A 4 10.26 -11.15 7.70
N ARG A 5 10.46 -10.33 6.66
CA ARG A 5 9.43 -10.08 5.62
C ARG A 5 8.95 -11.37 4.95
N SER A 6 9.86 -12.27 4.63
CA SER A 6 9.51 -13.58 4.04
C SER A 6 8.67 -14.44 4.98
N THR A 7 8.94 -14.38 6.29
CA THR A 7 8.10 -15.06 7.29
C THR A 7 6.70 -14.47 7.34
N LEU A 8 6.56 -13.14 7.32
CA LEU A 8 5.24 -12.50 7.26
C LEU A 8 4.50 -12.90 5.98
N ALA A 9 5.15 -12.81 4.83
CA ALA A 9 4.60 -13.21 3.54
C ALA A 9 4.11 -14.66 3.55
N ASN A 10 4.92 -15.61 4.02
CA ASN A 10 4.53 -17.02 4.10
C ASN A 10 3.32 -17.26 5.02
N ARG A 11 3.22 -16.52 6.14
CA ARG A 11 2.06 -16.61 7.04
C ARG A 11 0.80 -16.08 6.37
N LEU A 12 0.90 -15.00 5.58
CA LEU A 12 -0.21 -14.48 4.79
C LEU A 12 -0.68 -15.49 3.73
N LEU A 13 0.25 -16.10 2.99
CA LEU A 13 -0.07 -17.12 1.98
C LEU A 13 -0.75 -18.36 2.55
N ALA A 14 -0.48 -18.68 3.83
CA ALA A 14 -1.16 -19.77 4.52
C ALA A 14 -2.54 -19.36 5.04
N ALA A 15 -2.67 -18.15 5.60
CA ALA A 15 -3.90 -17.69 6.26
C ALA A 15 -5.04 -17.38 5.27
N LEU A 16 -4.74 -16.74 4.14
CA LEU A 16 -5.74 -16.34 3.15
C LEU A 16 -6.54 -17.54 2.59
N PRO A 17 -5.92 -18.61 2.05
CA PRO A 17 -6.67 -19.77 1.57
C PRO A 17 -7.30 -20.61 2.69
N ALA A 18 -6.78 -20.52 3.92
CA ALA A 18 -7.42 -21.16 5.07
C ALA A 18 -8.71 -20.44 5.51
N ALA A 19 -8.83 -19.14 5.21
CA ALA A 19 -9.99 -18.34 5.55
C ALA A 19 -11.15 -18.49 4.56
N GLU A 20 -10.87 -18.75 3.28
CA GLU A 20 -11.90 -18.92 2.25
C GLU A 20 -11.66 -20.20 1.43
N ALA A 21 -12.60 -21.14 1.52
CA ALA A 21 -12.51 -22.41 0.83
C ALA A 21 -12.57 -22.23 -0.68
N GLY A 22 -11.69 -22.92 -1.41
CA GLY A 22 -11.60 -22.80 -2.87
C GLY A 22 -10.89 -21.55 -3.37
N SER A 23 -10.39 -20.69 -2.46
CA SER A 23 -9.48 -19.60 -2.81
C SER A 23 -8.02 -20.06 -2.88
N ARG A 24 -7.16 -19.23 -3.49
CA ARG A 24 -5.71 -19.43 -3.52
C ARG A 24 -4.96 -18.12 -3.35
N ALA A 25 -3.85 -18.13 -2.63
CA ALA A 25 -2.97 -16.98 -2.50
C ALA A 25 -1.61 -17.27 -3.13
N SER A 26 -1.03 -16.27 -3.82
CA SER A 26 0.30 -16.38 -4.42
C SER A 26 1.07 -15.06 -4.30
N LEU A 27 2.41 -15.17 -4.22
CA LEU A 27 3.25 -13.98 -4.25
C LEU A 27 3.29 -13.38 -5.66
N ARG A 28 3.39 -12.05 -5.70
CA ARG A 28 3.68 -11.27 -6.89
C ARG A 28 4.95 -10.44 -6.65
N GLY A 29 5.31 -9.65 -7.66
CA GLY A 29 6.36 -8.64 -7.54
C GLY A 29 7.72 -9.19 -7.13
N SER A 30 8.53 -8.37 -6.47
CA SER A 30 9.94 -8.66 -6.23
C SER A 30 10.18 -9.88 -5.32
N LEU A 31 9.26 -10.18 -4.40
CA LEU A 31 9.36 -11.37 -3.54
C LEU A 31 9.17 -12.67 -4.33
N ALA A 32 8.21 -12.71 -5.25
CA ALA A 32 7.97 -13.87 -6.10
C ALA A 32 9.17 -14.18 -7.02
N HIS A 33 9.84 -13.12 -7.51
CA HIS A 33 10.96 -13.25 -8.44
C HIS A 33 12.33 -13.37 -7.75
N GLY A 34 12.38 -13.33 -6.41
CA GLY A 34 13.64 -13.40 -5.66
C GLY A 34 14.54 -12.15 -5.80
N THR A 35 13.98 -11.02 -6.23
CA THR A 35 14.70 -9.75 -6.47
C THR A 35 14.43 -8.70 -5.38
N ALA A 36 13.78 -9.10 -4.29
CA ALA A 36 13.38 -8.18 -3.23
C ALA A 36 14.56 -7.67 -2.39
N ASP A 37 14.59 -6.36 -2.14
CA ASP A 37 15.59 -5.70 -1.28
C ASP A 37 14.96 -5.22 0.04
N GLY A 38 15.68 -4.48 0.88
CA GLY A 38 15.14 -3.98 2.16
C GLY A 38 13.90 -3.07 2.05
N TYR A 39 13.65 -2.49 0.87
CA TYR A 39 12.61 -1.51 0.60
C TYR A 39 11.41 -2.09 -0.15
N SER A 40 11.45 -3.38 -0.49
CA SER A 40 10.32 -4.05 -1.16
C SER A 40 9.12 -4.27 -0.26
N ASP A 41 7.98 -4.04 -0.87
CA ASP A 41 6.61 -4.31 -0.46
C ASP A 41 6.38 -5.83 -0.35
N ILE A 42 5.20 -6.21 0.13
CA ILE A 42 4.70 -7.59 0.05
C ILE A 42 3.54 -7.59 -0.93
N ASP A 43 3.77 -8.07 -2.15
CA ASP A 43 2.72 -8.17 -3.16
C ASP A 43 2.09 -9.57 -3.12
N VAL A 44 0.79 -9.65 -2.88
CA VAL A 44 0.03 -10.92 -2.82
C VAL A 44 -1.19 -10.82 -3.71
N GLU A 45 -1.39 -11.83 -4.55
CA GLU A 45 -2.67 -12.08 -5.20
C GLU A 45 -3.47 -13.07 -4.36
N TRP A 46 -4.74 -12.75 -4.08
CA TRP A 46 -5.70 -13.67 -3.49
C TRP A 46 -6.87 -13.87 -4.46
N LEU A 47 -6.85 -15.00 -5.16
CA LEU A 47 -7.92 -15.39 -6.05
C LEU A 47 -9.02 -16.09 -5.25
N VAL A 48 -10.23 -15.52 -5.27
CA VAL A 48 -11.39 -15.99 -4.50
C VAL A 48 -12.52 -16.43 -5.44
N PRO A 49 -13.41 -17.34 -5.00
CA PRO A 49 -14.63 -17.65 -5.74
C PRO A 49 -15.52 -16.42 -5.93
N ASP A 50 -16.19 -16.31 -7.09
CA ASP A 50 -17.03 -15.15 -7.43
C ASP A 50 -18.08 -14.83 -6.35
N VAL A 51 -18.72 -15.85 -5.81
CA VAL A 51 -19.76 -15.72 -4.76
C VAL A 51 -19.21 -15.26 -3.41
N ALA A 52 -17.92 -15.52 -3.15
CA ALA A 52 -17.25 -15.17 -1.90
C ALA A 52 -16.54 -13.81 -1.98
N PHE A 53 -16.48 -13.19 -3.17
CA PHE A 53 -15.75 -11.95 -3.36
C PHE A 53 -16.16 -10.84 -2.38
N PRO A 54 -17.46 -10.52 -2.18
CA PRO A 54 -17.86 -9.45 -1.25
C PRO A 54 -17.43 -9.71 0.20
N SER A 55 -17.54 -10.95 0.69
CA SER A 55 -17.14 -11.30 2.05
C SER A 55 -15.62 -11.28 2.23
N CYS A 56 -14.85 -11.64 1.20
CA CYS A 56 -13.39 -11.60 1.23
C CYS A 56 -12.82 -10.16 1.30
N LEU A 57 -13.64 -9.13 1.07
CA LEU A 57 -13.21 -7.73 1.20
C LEU A 57 -13.08 -7.28 2.66
N ASP A 58 -13.72 -7.98 3.61
CA ASP A 58 -13.43 -7.79 5.03
C ASP A 58 -12.14 -8.53 5.41
N VAL A 59 -11.01 -7.98 4.96
CA VAL A 59 -9.69 -8.62 5.11
C VAL A 59 -9.15 -8.55 6.54
N VAL A 60 -9.65 -7.63 7.37
CA VAL A 60 -9.06 -7.31 8.68
C VAL A 60 -9.00 -8.52 9.61
N PRO A 61 -10.06 -9.35 9.78
CA PRO A 61 -10.01 -10.50 10.66
C PRO A 61 -8.93 -11.51 10.27
N VAL A 62 -8.84 -11.85 8.98
CA VAL A 62 -7.86 -12.82 8.46
C VAL A 62 -6.44 -12.30 8.62
N LEU A 63 -6.21 -11.03 8.28
CA LEU A 63 -4.90 -10.42 8.38
C LEU A 63 -4.45 -10.21 9.84
N SER A 64 -5.38 -9.83 10.73
CA SER A 64 -5.10 -9.64 12.15
C SER A 64 -4.74 -10.94 12.88
N ALA A 65 -5.19 -12.09 12.38
CA ALA A 65 -4.76 -13.40 12.88
C ALA A 65 -3.28 -13.71 12.54
N VAL A 66 -2.72 -13.05 11.53
CA VAL A 66 -1.32 -13.21 11.11
C VAL A 66 -0.41 -12.20 11.83
N GLN A 67 -0.81 -10.94 11.80
CA GLN A 67 -0.11 -9.81 12.42
C GLN A 67 -1.12 -8.68 12.65
N PRO A 68 -1.08 -7.95 13.79
CA PRO A 68 -2.04 -6.88 14.04
C PRO A 68 -2.03 -5.83 12.93
N VAL A 69 -3.21 -5.54 12.39
CA VAL A 69 -3.40 -4.56 11.33
C VAL A 69 -3.40 -3.15 11.93
N ALA A 70 -2.54 -2.27 11.42
CA ALA A 70 -2.48 -0.87 11.82
C ALA A 70 -3.38 0.02 10.95
N SER A 71 -3.46 -0.26 9.65
CA SER A 71 -4.38 0.45 8.75
C SER A 71 -4.69 -0.38 7.49
N VAL A 72 -5.87 -0.15 6.93
CA VAL A 72 -6.32 -0.70 5.64
C VAL A 72 -6.83 0.43 4.76
N ARG A 73 -6.45 0.41 3.49
CA ARG A 73 -6.95 1.35 2.48
C ARG A 73 -7.17 0.61 1.16
N PHE A 74 -8.22 0.95 0.42
CA PHE A 74 -8.43 0.43 -0.92
C PHE A 74 -7.81 1.35 -1.98
N SER A 75 -7.34 0.75 -3.07
CA SER A 75 -6.91 1.51 -4.24
C SER A 75 -8.10 2.24 -4.85
N PRO A 76 -7.98 3.56 -5.14
CA PRO A 76 -9.04 4.27 -5.81
C PRO A 76 -9.29 3.73 -7.22
N ASP A 77 -8.27 3.19 -7.90
CA ASP A 77 -8.37 2.75 -9.30
C ASP A 77 -9.30 1.54 -9.49
N PHE A 78 -9.46 0.73 -8.44
CA PHE A 78 -10.28 -0.48 -8.44
C PHE A 78 -11.33 -0.46 -7.31
N LEU A 79 -11.74 0.71 -6.83
CA LEU A 79 -12.65 0.81 -5.68
C LEU A 79 -14.05 0.26 -5.97
N HIS A 80 -14.50 0.28 -7.22
CA HIS A 80 -15.85 -0.12 -7.61
C HIS A 80 -15.92 -1.41 -8.44
N SER A 81 -14.79 -2.02 -8.78
CA SER A 81 -14.78 -3.26 -9.58
C SER A 81 -15.50 -4.44 -8.88
N PRO A 82 -16.51 -5.07 -9.48
CA PRO A 82 -17.21 -6.16 -8.81
C PRO A 82 -16.38 -7.46 -8.71
N VAL A 83 -15.17 -7.47 -9.30
CA VAL A 83 -14.33 -8.67 -9.47
C VAL A 83 -12.90 -8.47 -8.98
N GLN A 84 -12.51 -7.25 -8.60
CA GLN A 84 -11.16 -6.94 -8.13
C GLN A 84 -11.12 -5.77 -7.14
N ARG A 85 -10.35 -5.92 -6.06
CA ARG A 85 -9.99 -4.85 -5.12
C ARG A 85 -8.50 -4.97 -4.81
N LEU A 86 -7.76 -3.89 -5.06
CA LEU A 86 -6.40 -3.77 -4.53
C LEU A 86 -6.45 -3.12 -3.15
N VAL A 87 -5.93 -3.83 -2.15
CA VAL A 87 -5.97 -3.44 -0.74
C VAL A 87 -4.55 -3.19 -0.23
N PHE A 88 -4.33 -2.01 0.32
CA PHE A 88 -3.07 -1.62 0.94
C PHE A 88 -3.18 -1.76 2.46
N VAL A 89 -2.28 -2.55 3.04
CA VAL A 89 -2.32 -2.87 4.47
C VAL A 89 -0.98 -2.54 5.13
N ARG A 90 -1.06 -1.79 6.23
CA ARG A 90 0.07 -1.63 7.16
C ARG A 90 -0.19 -2.46 8.40
N PHE A 91 0.86 -3.10 8.89
CA PHE A 91 0.83 -3.91 10.09
C PHE A 91 1.53 -3.19 11.24
N ALA A 92 1.03 -3.34 12.46
CA ALA A 92 1.67 -2.79 13.64
C ALA A 92 3.01 -3.47 13.88
N GLY A 93 4.03 -2.68 14.25
CA GLY A 93 5.39 -3.19 14.52
C GLY A 93 6.11 -3.77 13.30
N VAL A 94 5.62 -3.50 12.09
CA VAL A 94 6.26 -3.89 10.82
C VAL A 94 6.82 -2.65 10.13
N PRO A 95 8.03 -2.69 9.55
CA PRO A 95 8.60 -1.56 8.82
C PRO A 95 7.64 -1.01 7.75
N LEU A 96 7.51 0.31 7.63
CA LEU A 96 6.63 0.95 6.65
C LEU A 96 6.92 0.55 5.19
N PHE A 97 8.16 0.18 4.88
CA PHE A 97 8.52 -0.29 3.54
C PHE A 97 7.85 -1.62 3.17
N TRP A 98 7.50 -2.44 4.15
CA TRP A 98 6.91 -3.77 3.96
C TRP A 98 5.37 -3.72 4.04
N ARG A 99 4.78 -2.69 3.43
CA ARG A 99 3.34 -2.64 3.19
C ARG A 99 2.90 -3.88 2.41
N LEU A 100 1.73 -4.42 2.74
CA LEU A 100 1.09 -5.47 1.95
C LEU A 100 0.22 -4.81 0.88
N ASP A 101 0.46 -5.19 -0.37
CA ASP A 101 -0.36 -4.89 -1.53
C ASP A 101 -1.11 -6.18 -1.88
N LEU A 102 -2.35 -6.28 -1.41
CA LEU A 102 -3.20 -7.46 -1.55
C LEU A 102 -4.21 -7.24 -2.69
N ASP A 103 -4.00 -7.92 -3.80
CA ASP A 103 -4.92 -7.95 -4.94
C ASP A 103 -5.94 -9.07 -4.73
N VAL A 104 -7.11 -8.71 -4.19
CA VAL A 104 -8.26 -9.62 -4.03
C VAL A 104 -9.02 -9.63 -5.33
N ARG A 105 -9.14 -10.79 -5.98
CA ARG A 105 -9.76 -10.89 -7.30
C ARG A 105 -10.49 -12.19 -7.54
N THR A 106 -11.41 -12.19 -8.49
CA THR A 106 -12.06 -13.40 -9.00
C THR A 106 -11.41 -13.84 -10.32
N ALA A 107 -11.83 -15.00 -10.85
CA ALA A 107 -11.33 -15.49 -12.13
C ALA A 107 -11.77 -14.61 -13.33
N ALA A 108 -12.79 -13.78 -13.14
CA ALA A 108 -13.32 -12.87 -14.15
C ALA A 108 -12.64 -11.49 -14.16
N ALA A 109 -11.70 -11.23 -13.24
CA ALA A 109 -10.96 -9.97 -13.21
C ALA A 109 -10.11 -9.79 -14.48
N ASP A 110 -10.14 -8.57 -15.03
CA ASP A 110 -9.55 -8.23 -16.33
C ASP A 110 -8.63 -6.98 -16.27
N ASP A 111 -8.30 -6.53 -15.05
CA ASP A 111 -7.49 -5.33 -14.80
C ASP A 111 -8.07 -4.03 -15.39
N VAL A 112 -9.36 -4.00 -15.73
CA VAL A 112 -10.04 -2.77 -16.17
C VAL A 112 -10.32 -1.89 -14.94
N PRO A 113 -9.81 -0.64 -14.90
CA PRO A 113 -10.07 0.26 -13.78
C PRO A 113 -11.57 0.54 -13.61
N ALA A 114 -12.00 0.54 -12.35
CA ALA A 114 -13.34 0.95 -11.93
C ALA A 114 -13.16 1.99 -10.81
N PRO A 115 -12.82 3.24 -11.21
CA PRO A 115 -12.23 4.20 -10.30
C PRO A 115 -13.26 4.82 -9.35
N ALA A 116 -12.79 5.11 -8.14
CA ALA A 116 -13.46 5.94 -7.16
C ALA A 116 -13.68 7.38 -7.66
N ALA A 117 -14.76 8.01 -7.20
CA ALA A 117 -14.90 9.46 -7.20
C ALA A 117 -13.90 10.11 -6.23
N ASP A 118 -13.64 11.40 -6.41
CA ASP A 118 -12.60 12.13 -5.68
C ASP A 118 -12.83 12.22 -4.16
N ASP A 119 -14.08 12.08 -3.69
CA ASP A 119 -14.49 12.16 -2.30
C ASP A 119 -14.58 10.80 -1.58
N GLU A 120 -14.36 9.70 -2.31
CA GLU A 120 -14.46 8.33 -1.77
C GLU A 120 -13.15 7.79 -1.19
N TRP A 121 -12.06 8.57 -1.26
CA TRP A 121 -10.74 8.15 -0.77
C TRP A 121 -9.89 9.32 -0.31
N SER A 122 -8.98 9.06 0.64
CA SER A 122 -8.09 10.10 1.18
C SER A 122 -6.99 10.49 0.18
N ARG A 123 -7.13 11.69 -0.40
CA ARG A 123 -6.08 12.32 -1.22
C ARG A 123 -4.80 12.59 -0.41
N PRO A 124 -4.87 13.12 0.83
CA PRO A 124 -3.69 13.25 1.70
C PRO A 124 -2.97 11.92 1.99
N GLU A 125 -3.70 10.84 2.29
CA GLU A 125 -3.08 9.54 2.58
C GLU A 125 -2.38 8.96 1.33
N SER A 126 -2.97 9.10 0.15
CA SER A 126 -2.34 8.72 -1.12
C SER A 126 -1.09 9.55 -1.44
N ALA A 127 -1.09 10.83 -1.07
CA ALA A 127 0.09 11.68 -1.20
C ALA A 127 1.22 11.24 -0.26
N LEU A 128 0.90 10.83 0.97
CA LEU A 128 1.87 10.22 1.89
C LEU A 128 2.42 8.89 1.35
N ALA A 129 1.58 8.07 0.70
CA ALA A 129 2.05 6.84 0.05
C ALA A 129 3.05 7.14 -1.09
N ASN A 130 2.84 8.21 -1.87
CA ASN A 130 3.83 8.68 -2.83
C ASN A 130 5.13 9.16 -2.15
N ALA A 131 5.05 9.88 -1.03
CA ALA A 131 6.22 10.31 -0.27
C ALA A 131 7.06 9.11 0.22
N LEU A 132 6.40 8.08 0.77
CA LEU A 132 7.07 6.83 1.15
C LEU A 132 7.72 6.14 -0.05
N GLY A 133 7.04 6.13 -1.21
CA GLY A 133 7.62 5.66 -2.46
C GLY A 133 8.86 6.45 -2.86
N ALA A 134 8.87 7.77 -2.68
CA ALA A 134 10.01 8.62 -2.99
C ALA A 134 11.20 8.29 -2.08
N VAL A 135 10.99 8.07 -0.79
CA VAL A 135 12.04 7.58 0.14
C VAL A 135 12.63 6.26 -0.37
N LYS A 136 11.79 5.29 -0.76
CA LYS A 136 12.24 4.02 -1.36
C LYS A 136 13.04 4.23 -2.65
N ALA A 137 12.69 5.23 -3.45
CA ALA A 137 13.35 5.53 -4.72
C ALA A 137 14.72 6.18 -4.50
N VAL A 138 14.82 7.14 -3.58
CA VAL A 138 16.09 7.79 -3.17
C VAL A 138 17.05 6.75 -2.63
N ALA A 139 16.59 5.85 -1.75
CA ALA A 139 17.42 4.79 -1.20
C ALA A 139 17.98 3.82 -2.25
N ARG A 140 17.35 3.77 -3.44
CA ARG A 140 17.79 2.97 -4.59
C ARG A 140 18.54 3.78 -5.65
N GLY A 141 18.83 5.06 -5.40
CA GLY A 141 19.47 5.96 -6.37
C GLY A 141 18.59 6.32 -7.58
N ARG A 142 17.27 6.13 -7.49
CA ARG A 142 16.30 6.42 -8.58
C ARG A 142 15.69 7.81 -8.39
N PHE A 143 16.49 8.84 -8.66
CA PHE A 143 16.13 10.23 -8.34
C PHE A 143 14.99 10.79 -9.22
N ASP A 144 14.91 10.39 -10.49
CA ASP A 144 13.81 10.79 -11.37
C ASP A 144 12.47 10.21 -10.90
N ASP A 145 12.48 8.94 -10.45
CA ASP A 145 11.30 8.31 -9.84
C ASP A 145 10.89 9.05 -8.57
N ALA A 146 11.86 9.38 -7.70
CA ALA A 146 11.61 10.12 -6.45
C ALA A 146 10.96 11.48 -6.72
N ARG A 147 11.48 12.23 -7.70
CA ARG A 147 10.92 13.51 -8.16
C ARG A 147 9.48 13.33 -8.66
N GLY A 148 9.25 12.39 -9.56
CA GLY A 148 7.92 12.12 -10.11
C GLY A 148 6.91 11.71 -9.04
N LEU A 149 7.32 10.94 -8.03
CA LEU A 149 6.50 10.55 -6.90
C LEU A 149 6.10 11.76 -6.04
N LEU A 150 7.06 12.60 -5.65
CA LEU A 150 6.80 13.81 -4.86
C LEU A 150 5.91 14.81 -5.61
N ASP A 151 6.16 15.04 -6.90
CA ASP A 151 5.33 15.93 -7.73
C ASP A 151 3.89 15.44 -7.81
N ARG A 152 3.68 14.12 -8.00
CA ARG A 152 2.33 13.52 -7.93
C ARG A 152 1.71 13.67 -6.55
N GLY A 153 2.50 13.52 -5.48
CA GLY A 153 2.06 13.73 -4.10
C GLY A 153 1.53 15.14 -3.87
N PHE A 154 2.29 16.18 -4.24
CA PHE A 154 1.85 17.57 -4.17
C PHE A 154 0.62 17.84 -5.02
N ALA A 155 0.59 17.33 -6.26
CA ALA A 155 -0.57 17.47 -7.14
C ALA A 155 -1.83 16.83 -6.55
N ARG A 156 -1.71 15.68 -5.86
CA ARG A 156 -2.84 14.97 -5.25
C ARG A 156 -3.60 15.80 -4.24
N ILE A 157 -2.88 16.62 -3.48
CA ILE A 157 -3.45 17.52 -2.47
C ILE A 157 -3.76 18.92 -3.04
N GLY A 158 -3.62 19.11 -4.35
CA GLY A 158 -3.83 20.40 -5.01
C GLY A 158 -2.77 21.46 -4.66
N SER A 159 -1.56 21.05 -4.28
CA SER A 159 -0.45 21.98 -4.03
C SER A 159 0.24 22.38 -5.35
N ALA A 160 0.63 23.65 -5.44
CA ALA A 160 1.48 24.15 -6.52
C ALA A 160 2.96 23.77 -6.33
N ASP A 161 3.33 23.29 -5.15
CA ASP A 161 4.70 22.86 -4.84
C ASP A 161 5.17 21.72 -5.75
N ARG A 162 6.49 21.64 -5.93
CA ARG A 162 7.19 20.58 -6.67
C ARG A 162 8.40 20.11 -5.87
N ALA A 163 8.93 18.94 -6.22
CA ALA A 163 10.19 18.48 -5.70
C ALA A 163 11.33 19.43 -6.11
N THR A 164 12.19 19.75 -5.16
CA THR A 164 13.37 20.59 -5.36
C THR A 164 14.61 19.73 -5.61
N GLY A 165 14.65 18.51 -5.06
CA GLY A 165 15.83 17.65 -5.04
C GLY A 165 16.46 17.57 -3.64
N ASP A 166 16.04 18.41 -2.71
CA ASP A 166 16.25 18.18 -1.28
C ASP A 166 15.17 17.21 -0.78
N TRP A 167 15.46 15.91 -0.93
CA TRP A 167 14.46 14.86 -0.75
C TRP A 167 13.84 14.83 0.64
N ALA A 168 14.65 14.95 1.68
CA ALA A 168 14.17 14.95 3.07
C ALA A 168 13.28 16.16 3.34
N ALA A 169 13.68 17.36 2.87
CA ALA A 169 12.87 18.57 3.02
C ALA A 169 11.58 18.52 2.20
N ASP A 170 11.62 17.96 1.00
CA ASP A 170 10.46 17.80 0.12
C ASP A 170 9.44 16.81 0.73
N VAL A 171 9.92 15.68 1.26
CA VAL A 171 9.09 14.71 2.00
C VAL A 171 8.46 15.38 3.23
N ALA A 172 9.24 16.09 4.04
CA ALA A 172 8.72 16.79 5.22
C ALA A 172 7.69 17.87 4.87
N ARG A 173 7.89 18.61 3.76
CA ARG A 173 6.94 19.62 3.29
C ARG A 173 5.62 18.99 2.86
N LEU A 174 5.67 17.91 2.07
CA LEU A 174 4.48 17.17 1.64
C LEU A 174 3.75 16.57 2.85
N ALA A 175 4.48 15.94 3.78
CA ALA A 175 3.92 15.32 4.97
C ALA A 175 3.14 16.32 5.84
N ARG A 176 3.75 17.48 6.15
CA ARG A 176 3.07 18.56 6.89
C ARG A 176 1.84 19.09 6.16
N ALA A 177 1.88 19.16 4.82
CA ALA A 177 0.75 19.61 4.02
C ALA A 177 -0.42 18.60 4.01
N CYS A 178 -0.12 17.31 4.13
CA CYS A 178 -1.12 16.25 4.28
C CYS A 178 -1.75 16.29 5.68
N GLU A 179 -0.92 16.37 6.73
CA GLU A 179 -1.37 16.46 8.13
C GLU A 179 -2.31 17.66 8.36
N ARG A 180 -2.01 18.83 7.80
CA ARG A 180 -2.89 20.01 7.91
C ARG A 180 -4.28 19.79 7.31
N ARG A 181 -4.38 18.96 6.26
CA ARG A 181 -5.67 18.64 5.62
C ARG A 181 -6.40 17.51 6.34
N GLU A 182 -5.64 16.55 6.87
CA GLU A 182 -6.18 15.39 7.56
C GLU A 182 -5.33 15.08 8.82
N PRO A 183 -5.68 15.69 9.98
CA PRO A 183 -4.88 15.57 11.21
C PRO A 183 -4.72 14.14 11.72
N GLY A 184 -5.66 13.24 11.39
CA GLY A 184 -5.57 11.81 11.72
C GLY A 184 -4.34 11.11 11.11
N LEU A 185 -3.71 11.70 10.09
CA LEU A 185 -2.51 11.16 9.45
C LEU A 185 -1.19 11.56 10.14
N ALA A 186 -1.22 12.35 11.22
CA ALA A 186 -0.02 12.89 11.87
C ALA A 186 1.01 11.80 12.24
N GLY A 187 0.56 10.67 12.77
CA GLY A 187 1.44 9.54 13.10
C GLY A 187 2.13 8.95 11.86
N PHE A 188 1.37 8.69 10.80
CA PHE A 188 1.92 8.15 9.56
C PHE A 188 2.86 9.14 8.86
N ALA A 189 2.51 10.42 8.85
CA ALA A 189 3.34 11.50 8.33
C ALA A 189 4.69 11.57 9.08
N ALA A 190 4.67 11.52 10.41
CA ALA A 190 5.88 11.56 11.23
C ALA A 190 6.80 10.35 10.99
N GLU A 191 6.24 9.14 10.88
CA GLU A 191 7.01 7.94 10.55
C GLU A 191 7.68 8.04 9.18
N ILE A 192 7.00 8.56 8.15
CA ILE A 192 7.60 8.76 6.81
C ILE A 192 8.74 9.78 6.88
N VAL A 193 8.56 10.89 7.60
CA VAL A 193 9.61 11.92 7.74
C VAL A 193 10.84 11.36 8.44
N ALA A 194 10.67 10.47 9.43
CA ALA A 194 11.79 9.84 10.11
C ALA A 194 12.60 8.86 9.23
N LEU A 195 12.05 8.43 8.09
CA LEU A 195 12.71 7.54 7.14
C LEU A 195 13.41 8.27 5.98
N ALA A 196 13.18 9.58 5.83
CA ALA A 196 13.58 10.38 4.67
C ALA A 196 15.01 10.94 4.77
#